data_AF-A0AAP2RC53-F1
#
_entry.id   AF-A0AAP2RC53-F1
#
_cell.length_a   1.000
_cell.length_b   1.000
_cell.length_c   1.000
_cell.angle_alpha   90.00
_cell.angle_beta   90.00
_cell.angle_gamma   90.00
#
_symmetry.space_group_name_H-M   'P 1'
#
loop_
_entity.id
_entity.type
_entity.pdbx_description
1 polymer ?
#
loop_
_entity_poly.entity_id
_entity_poly.type
_entity_poly.pdbx_seq_one_letter_code
_entity_poly.pdbx_strand_id
1 'polypeptide(L)'
;MRALKCSHFYLRAVYLKVADVGPEHSEEEVKDQIKLAHERTFLAKERNLLANERTLSAWIRTGLSLVAVALALPRLLELSHWLWALRIIGVVFITTATVVFVIAYRSYSAINRKLTEEGVESTPTWVLKIVILALLLCNVLALLLLFQEQ
;
A
#
# COMPACT_ATOMS: atom_id res chain seq x y z
N MET A 1 -29.06 14.79 -45.36
CA MET A 1 -27.87 14.96 -46.24
C MET A 1 -26.78 15.92 -45.70
N ARG A 2 -26.87 16.53 -44.50
CA ARG A 2 -25.84 17.46 -43.97
C ARG A 2 -24.71 16.81 -43.13
N ALA A 3 -24.97 15.63 -42.54
CA ALA A 3 -24.00 14.95 -41.66
C ALA A 3 -22.76 14.40 -42.41
N LEU A 4 -22.92 13.98 -43.67
CA LEU A 4 -21.83 13.43 -44.48
C LEU A 4 -20.78 14.49 -44.89
N LYS A 5 -21.18 15.75 -45.09
CA LYS A 5 -20.23 16.85 -45.41
C LYS A 5 -19.36 17.22 -44.21
N CYS A 6 -19.87 17.09 -43.00
CA CYS A 6 -19.14 17.44 -41.78
C CYS A 6 -18.01 16.43 -41.49
N SER A 7 -18.28 15.14 -41.71
CA SER A 7 -17.27 14.08 -41.57
C SER A 7 -16.14 14.21 -42.61
N HIS A 8 -16.46 14.47 -43.87
CA HIS A 8 -15.46 14.66 -44.92
C HIS A 8 -14.59 15.92 -44.71
N PHE A 9 -15.17 17.01 -44.18
CA PHE A 9 -14.41 18.21 -43.87
C PHE A 9 -13.45 17.99 -42.68
N TYR A 10 -13.90 17.27 -41.65
CA TYR A 10 -13.08 16.95 -40.48
C TYR A 10 -11.90 16.04 -40.85
N LEU A 11 -12.15 14.97 -41.61
CA LEU A 11 -11.11 14.08 -42.12
C LEU A 11 -10.09 14.84 -42.98
N ARG A 12 -10.54 15.73 -43.86
CA ARG A 12 -9.64 16.50 -44.73
C ARG A 12 -8.81 17.53 -43.95
N ALA A 13 -9.38 18.16 -42.92
CA ALA A 13 -8.65 19.08 -42.06
C ALA A 13 -7.58 18.35 -41.22
N VAL A 14 -7.91 17.18 -40.66
CA VAL A 14 -6.94 16.33 -39.95
C VAL A 14 -5.84 15.85 -40.91
N TYR A 15 -6.18 15.42 -42.11
CA TYR A 15 -5.20 14.93 -43.10
C TYR A 15 -4.27 16.04 -43.60
N LEU A 16 -4.79 17.25 -43.86
CA LEU A 16 -3.96 18.41 -44.24
C LEU A 16 -3.06 18.87 -43.10
N LYS A 17 -3.52 18.79 -41.85
CA LYS A 17 -2.71 19.10 -40.68
C LYS A 17 -1.56 18.11 -40.49
N VAL A 18 -1.79 16.83 -40.81
CA VAL A 18 -0.76 15.79 -40.79
C VAL A 18 0.20 15.93 -41.98
N ALA A 19 -0.28 16.34 -43.15
CA ALA A 19 0.53 16.46 -44.37
C ALA A 19 1.47 17.70 -44.39
N ASP A 20 1.19 18.74 -43.60
CA ASP A 20 2.03 19.94 -43.46
C ASP A 20 3.24 19.71 -42.52
N VAL A 21 3.20 18.65 -41.71
CA VAL A 21 4.29 18.27 -40.81
C VAL A 21 5.28 17.41 -41.60
N GLY A 22 6.45 17.98 -41.91
CA GLY A 22 7.54 17.26 -42.58
C GLY A 22 7.91 15.96 -41.84
N PRO A 23 8.34 14.90 -42.56
CA PRO A 23 8.47 13.56 -42.01
C PRO A 23 9.44 13.47 -40.82
N GLU A 24 10.49 14.30 -40.80
CA GLU A 24 11.48 14.32 -39.72
C GLU A 24 10.92 14.96 -38.42
N HIS A 25 10.10 16.01 -38.53
CA HIS A 25 9.53 16.72 -37.38
C HIS A 25 8.45 15.88 -36.67
N SER A 26 7.71 15.06 -37.42
CA SER A 26 6.67 14.18 -36.87
C SER A 26 7.24 13.03 -36.02
N GLU A 27 8.40 12.48 -36.38
CA GLU A 27 8.99 11.37 -35.62
C GLU A 27 9.58 11.82 -34.28
N GLU A 28 10.18 13.00 -34.24
CA GLU A 28 10.75 13.58 -33.03
C GLU A 28 9.64 13.97 -32.03
N GLU A 29 8.58 14.62 -32.51
CA GLU A 29 7.42 14.97 -31.68
C GLU A 29 6.72 13.71 -31.13
N VAL A 30 6.54 12.67 -31.94
CA VAL A 30 5.93 11.40 -31.48
C VAL A 30 6.81 10.70 -30.44
N LYS A 31 8.14 10.69 -30.62
CA LYS A 31 9.07 10.11 -29.63
C LYS A 31 9.03 10.87 -28.31
N ASP A 32 8.96 12.19 -28.34
CA ASP A 32 8.84 13.00 -27.13
C ASP A 32 7.50 12.77 -26.42
N GLN A 33 6.39 12.66 -27.15
CA GLN A 33 5.09 12.29 -26.56
C GLN A 33 5.15 10.91 -25.90
N ILE A 34 5.80 9.93 -26.52
CA ILE A 34 5.96 8.58 -25.96
C ILE A 34 6.83 8.63 -24.69
N LYS A 35 7.95 9.37 -24.71
CA LYS A 35 8.80 9.56 -23.52
C LYS A 35 8.03 10.21 -22.37
N LEU A 36 7.32 11.30 -22.65
CA LEU A 36 6.50 12.00 -21.66
C LEU A 36 5.38 11.11 -21.11
N ALA A 37 4.75 10.30 -21.96
CA ALA A 37 3.77 9.31 -21.53
C ALA A 37 4.39 8.27 -20.59
N HIS A 38 5.58 7.75 -20.93
CA HIS A 38 6.30 6.80 -20.09
C HIS A 38 6.68 7.40 -18.73
N GLU A 39 7.24 8.61 -18.72
CA GLU A 39 7.61 9.33 -17.50
C GLU A 39 6.41 9.58 -16.59
N ARG A 40 5.26 10.01 -17.15
CA ARG A 40 4.01 10.16 -16.39
C ARG A 40 3.57 8.86 -15.75
N THR A 41 3.66 7.73 -16.47
CA THR A 41 3.31 6.43 -15.90
C THR A 41 4.26 6.00 -14.79
N PHE A 42 5.57 6.23 -14.95
CA PHE A 42 6.57 5.93 -13.93
C PHE A 42 6.31 6.74 -12.65
N LEU A 43 6.12 8.06 -12.77
CA LEU A 43 5.81 8.94 -11.65
C LEU A 43 4.49 8.57 -10.97
N ALA A 44 3.49 8.12 -11.72
CA ALA A 44 2.23 7.63 -11.15
C ALA A 44 2.43 6.36 -10.30
N LYS A 45 3.30 5.44 -10.72
CA LYS A 45 3.63 4.22 -9.95
C LYS A 45 4.36 4.54 -8.66
N GLU A 46 5.35 5.44 -8.71
CA GLU A 46 6.09 5.88 -7.53
C GLU A 46 5.17 6.49 -6.46
N ARG A 47 4.20 7.33 -6.88
CA ARG A 47 3.18 7.89 -5.98
C ARG A 47 2.31 6.82 -5.31
N ASN A 48 1.92 5.78 -6.06
CA ASN A 48 1.15 4.67 -5.53
C ASN A 48 1.96 3.83 -4.52
N LEU A 49 3.25 3.63 -4.79
CA LEU A 49 4.16 2.95 -3.87
C LEU A 49 4.27 3.72 -2.55
N LEU A 50 4.54 5.03 -2.60
CA LEU A 50 4.63 5.87 -1.40
C LEU A 50 3.31 5.91 -0.60
N ALA A 51 2.16 5.86 -1.29
CA ALA A 51 0.86 5.74 -0.62
C ALA A 51 0.72 4.42 0.13
N ASN A 52 1.13 3.30 -0.47
CA ASN A 52 1.09 1.98 0.16
C ASN A 52 2.00 1.89 1.39
N GLU A 53 3.21 2.45 1.33
CA GLU A 53 4.12 2.50 2.49
C GLU A 53 3.53 3.27 3.67
N ARG A 54 2.84 4.39 3.40
CA ARG A 54 2.12 5.15 4.44
C ARG A 54 1.00 4.32 5.07
N THR A 55 0.22 3.60 4.27
CA THR A 55 -0.82 2.70 4.77
C THR A 55 -0.24 1.59 5.63
N LEU A 56 0.89 1.00 5.23
CA LEU A 56 1.62 0.00 6.01
C LEU A 56 2.06 0.53 7.37
N SER A 57 2.67 1.72 7.40
CA SER A 57 3.10 2.38 8.64
C SER A 57 1.91 2.65 9.57
N ALA A 58 0.77 3.04 9.00
CA ALA A 58 -0.47 3.22 9.75
C ALA A 58 -0.96 1.91 10.37
N TRP A 59 -1.00 0.81 9.61
CA TRP A 59 -1.37 -0.51 10.14
C TRP A 59 -0.43 -0.96 11.27
N ILE A 60 0.88 -0.84 11.09
CA ILE A 60 1.88 -1.18 12.12
C ILE A 60 1.62 -0.37 13.39
N ARG A 61 1.40 0.94 13.27
CA ARG A 61 1.10 1.82 14.39
C ARG A 61 -0.16 1.38 15.13
N THR A 62 -1.25 1.10 14.41
CA THR A 62 -2.51 0.63 15.04
C THR A 62 -2.32 -0.68 15.78
N GLY A 63 -1.58 -1.65 15.20
CA GLY A 63 -1.27 -2.91 15.87
C GLY A 63 -0.46 -2.70 17.15
N LEU A 64 0.57 -1.85 17.11
CA LEU A 64 1.39 -1.55 18.28
C LEU A 64 0.59 -0.87 19.41
N SER A 65 -0.30 0.07 19.06
CA SER A 65 -1.20 0.70 20.04
C SER A 65 -2.14 -0.32 20.70
N LEU A 66 -2.69 -1.27 19.95
CA LEU A 66 -3.52 -2.34 20.51
C LEU A 66 -2.73 -3.23 21.49
N VAL A 67 -1.49 -3.59 21.16
CA VAL A 67 -0.61 -4.37 22.06
C VAL A 67 -0.27 -3.57 23.32
N ALA A 68 0.06 -2.29 23.18
CA ALA A 68 0.35 -1.43 24.32
C ALA A 68 -0.84 -1.33 25.29
N VAL A 69 -2.05 -1.16 24.75
CA VAL A 69 -3.28 -1.15 25.56
C VAL A 69 -3.51 -2.51 26.23
N ALA A 70 -3.31 -3.61 25.51
CA ALA A 70 -3.47 -4.97 26.06
C ALA A 70 -2.57 -5.22 27.28
N LEU A 71 -1.33 -4.71 27.23
CA LEU A 71 -0.35 -4.84 28.32
C LEU A 71 -0.57 -3.83 29.45
N ALA A 72 -1.07 -2.63 29.14
CA ALA A 72 -1.30 -1.60 30.14
C ALA A 72 -2.57 -1.85 30.99
N LEU A 73 -3.63 -2.42 30.39
CA LEU A 73 -4.93 -2.61 31.05
C LEU A 73 -4.85 -3.39 32.37
N PRO A 74 -4.18 -4.56 32.46
CA PRO A 74 -4.06 -5.31 33.71
C PRO A 74 -3.33 -4.55 34.83
N ARG A 75 -2.44 -3.62 34.48
CA ARG A 75 -1.63 -2.86 35.43
C ARG A 75 -2.31 -1.60 35.94
N LEU A 76 -3.18 -0.99 35.14
CA LEU A 76 -3.95 0.20 35.53
C LEU A 76 -5.17 -0.16 36.39
N LEU A 77 -5.72 -1.35 36.18
CA LEU A 77 -6.91 -1.83 36.85
C LEU A 77 -6.50 -2.87 37.88
N GLU A 78 -6.09 -2.43 39.08
CA GLU A 78 -5.87 -3.28 40.27
C GLU A 78 -7.19 -3.86 40.82
N LEU A 79 -8.09 -4.30 39.94
CA LEU A 79 -9.38 -4.89 40.27
C LEU A 79 -9.15 -6.35 40.68
N SER A 80 -8.75 -6.53 41.94
CA SER A 80 -8.49 -7.80 42.62
C SER A 80 -9.58 -8.87 42.42
N HIS A 81 -10.83 -8.46 42.15
CA HIS A 81 -11.96 -9.40 41.99
C HIS A 81 -12.19 -9.90 40.54
N TRP A 82 -11.67 -9.22 39.51
CA TRP A 82 -12.03 -9.49 38.10
C TRP A 82 -10.84 -9.72 37.16
N LEU A 83 -9.76 -10.28 37.71
CA LEU A 83 -8.53 -10.62 36.97
C LEU A 83 -8.79 -11.44 35.69
N TRP A 84 -9.80 -12.31 35.70
CA TRP A 84 -10.18 -13.13 34.56
C TRP A 84 -10.79 -12.31 33.40
N ALA A 85 -11.53 -11.23 33.66
CA ALA A 85 -12.07 -10.39 32.58
C ALA A 85 -10.98 -9.54 31.92
N LEU A 86 -10.04 -8.99 32.70
CA LEU A 86 -8.87 -8.29 32.17
C LEU A 86 -8.04 -9.21 31.26
N ARG A 87 -7.92 -10.49 31.64
CA ARG A 87 -7.27 -11.52 30.81
C ARG A 87 -7.96 -11.73 29.47
N ILE A 88 -9.29 -11.89 29.46
CA ILE A 88 -10.04 -12.07 28.21
C ILE A 88 -9.89 -10.85 27.32
N ILE A 89 -9.98 -9.65 27.88
CA ILE A 89 -9.83 -8.40 27.13
C ILE A 89 -8.41 -8.29 26.54
N GLY A 90 -7.36 -8.57 27.32
CA GLY A 90 -5.98 -8.56 26.85
C GLY A 90 -5.75 -9.55 25.69
N VAL A 91 -6.26 -10.78 25.82
CA VAL A 91 -6.20 -11.78 24.74
C VAL A 91 -6.91 -11.25 23.49
N VAL A 92 -8.13 -10.72 23.60
CA VAL A 92 -8.88 -10.17 22.46
C VAL A 92 -8.11 -9.05 21.76
N PHE A 93 -7.48 -8.15 22.51
CA PHE A 93 -6.65 -7.08 21.92
C PHE A 93 -5.41 -7.63 21.21
N ILE A 94 -4.69 -8.60 21.79
CA ILE A 94 -3.54 -9.26 21.16
C ILE A 94 -3.96 -10.00 19.89
N THR A 95 -5.10 -10.67 19.91
CA THR A 95 -5.65 -11.36 18.74
C THR A 95 -5.99 -10.36 17.64
N THR A 96 -6.63 -9.23 18.00
CA THR A 96 -6.97 -8.16 17.07
C THR A 96 -5.71 -7.53 16.47
N ALA A 97 -4.67 -7.29 17.26
CA ALA A 97 -3.36 -6.81 16.78
C ALA A 97 -2.72 -7.80 15.79
N THR A 98 -2.85 -9.11 16.05
CA THR A 98 -2.36 -10.15 15.14
C THR A 98 -3.07 -10.07 13.78
N VAL A 99 -4.40 -9.92 13.77
CA VAL A 99 -5.18 -9.74 12.55
C VAL A 99 -4.74 -8.49 11.80
N VAL A 100 -4.52 -7.38 12.50
CA VAL A 100 -4.01 -6.12 11.93
C VAL A 100 -2.65 -6.33 11.24
N PHE A 101 -1.71 -7.05 11.86
CA PHE A 101 -0.41 -7.34 11.24
C PHE A 101 -0.55 -8.27 10.01
N VAL A 102 -1.48 -9.22 10.02
CA VAL A 102 -1.76 -10.06 8.85
C VAL A 102 -2.34 -9.23 7.70
N ILE A 103 -3.26 -8.30 7.98
CA ILE A 103 -3.81 -7.38 6.97
C ILE A 103 -2.70 -6.49 6.41
N ALA A 104 -1.81 -5.98 7.26
CA ALA A 104 -0.64 -5.19 6.83
C ALA A 104 0.24 -5.97 5.84
N TYR A 105 0.50 -7.25 6.12
CA TYR A 105 1.24 -8.14 5.22
C TYR A 105 0.53 -8.34 3.88
N ARG A 106 -0.77 -8.63 3.92
CA ARG A 106 -1.56 -8.89 2.70
C ARG A 106 -1.66 -7.65 1.82
N SER A 107 -1.92 -6.49 2.42
CA SER A 107 -2.01 -5.21 1.71
C SER A 107 -0.74 -4.92 0.93
N TYR A 108 0.42 -5.15 1.56
CA TYR A 108 1.70 -4.94 0.91
C TYR A 108 2.01 -6.00 -0.17
N SER A 109 1.76 -7.28 0.13
CA SER A 109 2.05 -8.37 -0.81
C SER A 109 1.22 -8.28 -2.10
N ALA A 110 -0.05 -7.84 -2.01
CA ALA A 110 -0.93 -7.67 -3.16
C ALA A 110 -0.43 -6.59 -4.15
N ILE A 111 0.24 -5.57 -3.63
CA ILE A 111 0.77 -4.44 -4.42
C ILE A 111 2.18 -4.76 -4.91
N ASN A 112 3.06 -5.27 -4.03
CA ASN A 112 4.45 -5.56 -4.37
C ASN A 112 4.61 -6.59 -5.50
N ARG A 113 3.70 -7.57 -5.58
CA ARG A 113 3.71 -8.57 -6.67
C ARG A 113 3.48 -7.95 -8.04
N LYS A 114 2.63 -6.90 -8.13
CA LYS A 114 2.34 -6.21 -9.39
C LYS A 114 3.44 -5.21 -9.78
N LEU A 115 4.09 -4.58 -8.81
CA LEU A 115 5.16 -3.61 -9.08
C LEU A 115 6.51 -4.26 -9.40
N THR A 116 6.80 -5.46 -8.86
CA THR A 116 8.05 -6.20 -9.15
C THR A 116 8.11 -6.65 -10.61
N GLU A 117 6.98 -6.97 -11.23
CA GLU A 117 6.89 -7.33 -12.65
C GLU A 117 7.15 -6.14 -13.59
N GLU A 118 7.01 -4.91 -13.08
CA GLU A 118 7.11 -3.67 -13.88
C GLU A 118 8.44 -2.92 -13.68
N GLY A 119 9.42 -3.52 -12.98
CA GLY A 119 10.78 -2.97 -12.85
C GLY A 119 10.91 -1.73 -11.97
N VAL A 120 9.89 -1.41 -11.16
CA VAL A 120 9.96 -0.32 -10.18
C VAL A 120 10.69 -0.83 -8.94
N GLU A 121 11.81 -0.19 -8.59
CA GLU A 121 12.60 -0.43 -7.36
C GLU A 121 11.65 -0.44 -6.15
N SER A 122 11.24 -1.63 -5.75
CA SER A 122 10.30 -1.84 -4.66
C SER A 122 11.09 -2.19 -3.41
N THR A 123 10.62 -1.72 -2.26
CA THR A 123 11.25 -2.03 -0.97
C THR A 123 11.50 -3.54 -0.84
N PRO A 124 12.70 -3.97 -0.43
CA PRO A 124 13.06 -5.38 -0.47
C PRO A 124 12.11 -6.19 0.42
N THR A 125 11.40 -7.14 -0.17
CA THR A 125 10.37 -7.96 0.50
C THR A 125 10.89 -8.69 1.74
N TRP A 126 12.21 -8.90 1.85
CA TRP A 126 12.85 -9.48 3.02
C TRP A 126 12.77 -8.59 4.26
N VAL A 127 12.97 -7.27 4.11
CA VAL A 127 12.86 -6.33 5.22
C VAL A 127 11.43 -6.35 5.79
N LEU A 128 10.43 -6.39 4.91
CA LEU A 128 9.05 -6.45 5.36
C LEU A 128 8.71 -7.76 6.08
N LYS A 129 9.24 -8.89 5.59
CA LYS A 129 9.11 -10.18 6.28
C LYS A 129 9.77 -10.15 7.66
N ILE A 130 10.95 -9.56 7.80
CA ILE A 130 11.63 -9.41 9.09
C ILE A 130 10.79 -8.57 10.05
N VAL A 131 10.30 -7.41 9.61
CA VAL A 131 9.50 -6.51 10.47
C VAL A 131 8.23 -7.20 10.95
N ILE A 132 7.49 -7.88 10.06
CA ILE A 132 6.26 -8.57 10.47
C ILE A 132 6.55 -9.78 11.35
N LEU A 133 7.62 -10.52 11.07
CA LEU A 133 8.05 -11.61 11.95
C LEU A 133 8.40 -11.08 13.35
N ALA A 134 9.15 -9.98 13.43
CA ALA A 134 9.49 -9.34 14.70
C ALA A 134 8.24 -8.85 15.46
N LEU A 135 7.25 -8.27 14.76
CA LEU A 135 5.98 -7.86 15.37
C LEU A 135 5.16 -9.05 15.88
N LEU A 136 5.12 -10.15 15.13
CA LEU A 136 4.47 -11.39 15.57
C LEU A 136 5.17 -12.00 16.78
N LEU A 137 6.51 -12.02 16.79
CA LEU A 137 7.29 -12.44 17.95
C LEU A 137 7.00 -11.57 19.18
N CYS A 138 6.88 -10.25 18.99
CA CYS A 138 6.50 -9.32 20.05
C CYS A 138 5.11 -9.63 20.61
N ASN A 139 4.15 -9.98 19.73
CA ASN A 139 2.80 -10.39 20.14
C ASN A 139 2.79 -11.71 20.92
N VAL A 140 3.60 -12.69 20.50
CA VAL A 140 3.77 -13.95 21.24
C VAL A 140 4.39 -13.68 22.60
N LEU A 141 5.43 -12.83 22.68
CA LEU A 141 6.06 -12.43 23.94
C LEU A 141 5.07 -11.70 24.86
N ALA A 142 4.24 -10.79 24.31
CA ALA A 142 3.19 -10.10 25.07
C ALA A 142 2.18 -11.09 25.66
N LEU A 143 1.80 -12.11 24.88
CA LEU A 143 0.90 -13.17 25.35
C LEU A 143 1.55 -14.03 26.44
N LEU A 144 2.84 -14.35 26.32
CA LEU A 144 3.59 -15.07 27.35
C LEU A 144 3.72 -14.26 28.64
N LEU A 145 4.03 -12.97 28.56
CA LEU A 145 4.09 -12.07 29.72
C LEU A 145 2.76 -12.02 30.47
N LEU A 146 1.65 -11.96 29.72
CA LEU A 146 0.31 -11.96 30.31
C LEU A 146 -0.03 -13.28 31.03
N PHE A 147 0.61 -14.39 30.64
CA PHE A 147 0.51 -15.68 31.35
C PHE A 147 1.49 -15.80 32.53
N GLN A 148 2.59 -15.04 32.56
CA GLN A 148 3.64 -15.09 33.58
C GLN A 148 3.38 -14.19 34.79
N GLU A 149 2.62 -13.10 34.66
CA GLU A 149 2.16 -12.25 35.79
C GLU A 149 1.04 -12.94 36.63
N GLN A 150 1.14 -14.27 36.78
CA GLN A 150 0.34 -15.14 37.65
C GLN A 150 1.19 -15.58 38.84
#